data_AF-A0A090WPS7-F1
#
_entry.id   AF-A0A090WPS7-F1
#
_cell.length_a   1.000
_cell.length_b   1.000
_cell.length_c   1.000
_cell.angle_alpha   90.00
_cell.angle_beta   90.00
_cell.angle_gamma   90.00
#
_symmetry.space_group_name_H-M   'P 1'
#
loop_
_entity.id
_entity.type
_entity.pdbx_description
1 polymer ?
#
loop_
_entity_poly.entity_id
_entity_poly.type
_entity_poly.pdbx_seq_one_letter_code
_entity_poly.pdbx_strand_id
1 'polypeptide(L)'
;MKKIIQTLKYISVLVLALSFTNCEDDDVVLPSVEAGFTYTLNIDTGTVTFINISENANNYEWDFGDGTTSTEINPVKIYSNGTYTVVLKAKNVSGASDTFESEITILIPEIATLPISFDGENTTYDATTFNGAAFTVVDNPDVSGANAVASKVGEITNSGAQFEGFYFDLGAPLDLSTKNL
;
A
#
# COMPACT_ATOMS: atom_id res chain seq x y z
N MET A 1 -0.20 -32.24 81.38
CA MET A 1 -0.81 -31.03 80.77
C MET A 1 0.14 -30.22 79.88
N LYS A 2 1.47 -30.17 80.13
CA LYS A 2 2.43 -29.41 79.28
C LYS A 2 2.57 -29.88 77.81
N LYS A 3 2.37 -31.17 77.51
CA LYS A 3 2.47 -31.71 76.13
C LYS A 3 1.33 -31.31 75.18
N ILE A 4 0.15 -30.97 75.72
CA ILE A 4 -1.05 -30.63 74.92
C ILE A 4 -0.99 -29.15 74.46
N ILE A 5 -0.43 -28.25 75.27
CA ILE A 5 -0.28 -26.83 74.94
C ILE A 5 0.81 -26.61 73.88
N GLN A 6 1.86 -27.45 73.88
CA GLN A 6 2.91 -27.40 72.84
C GLN A 6 2.40 -27.89 71.48
N THR A 7 1.60 -28.95 71.44
CA THR A 7 0.99 -29.46 70.20
C THR A 7 -0.05 -28.49 69.64
N LEU A 8 -0.83 -27.78 70.47
CA LEU A 8 -1.69 -26.69 69.99
C LEU A 8 -0.90 -25.52 69.37
N LYS A 9 0.26 -25.15 69.93
CA LYS A 9 1.12 -24.10 69.33
C LYS A 9 1.67 -24.48 67.96
N TYR A 10 2.09 -25.74 67.77
CA TYR A 10 2.56 -26.20 66.46
C TYR A 10 1.41 -26.34 65.45
N ILE A 11 0.22 -26.77 65.88
CA ILE A 11 -0.97 -26.84 65.02
C ILE A 11 -1.43 -25.44 64.58
N SER A 12 -1.42 -24.44 65.48
CA SER A 12 -1.78 -23.06 65.11
C SER A 12 -0.74 -22.40 64.19
N VAL A 13 0.55 -22.71 64.34
CA VAL A 13 1.60 -22.22 63.41
C VAL A 13 1.52 -22.95 62.05
N LEU A 14 1.15 -24.23 62.04
CA LEU A 14 0.98 -25.01 60.80
C LEU A 14 -0.27 -24.55 60.01
N VAL A 15 -1.36 -24.22 60.68
CA VAL A 15 -2.58 -23.66 60.04
C VAL A 15 -2.35 -22.23 59.54
N LEU A 16 -1.54 -21.42 60.24
CA LEU A 16 -1.15 -20.08 59.77
C LEU A 16 -0.16 -20.14 58.59
N ALA A 17 0.69 -21.16 58.51
CA ALA A 17 1.59 -21.39 57.38
C ALA A 17 0.84 -21.92 56.14
N LEU A 18 -0.21 -22.74 56.34
CA LEU A 18 -1.06 -23.23 55.26
C LEU A 18 -1.96 -22.13 54.66
N SER A 19 -2.23 -21.03 55.38
CA SER A 19 -2.98 -19.89 54.83
C SER A 19 -2.17 -18.98 53.89
N PHE A 20 -0.86 -19.20 53.74
CA PHE A 20 -0.02 -18.42 52.80
C PHE A 20 0.26 -19.14 51.47
N THR A 21 -0.36 -20.30 51.21
CA THR A 21 -0.21 -21.06 49.95
C THR A 21 -1.46 -21.06 49.09
N ASN A 22 -2.41 -20.17 49.36
CA ASN A 22 -3.56 -19.92 48.50
C ASN A 22 -3.42 -18.59 47.75
N CYS A 23 -2.23 -18.35 47.19
CA CYS A 23 -2.11 -17.45 46.05
C CYS A 23 -2.66 -18.27 44.88
N GLU A 24 -3.95 -18.14 44.58
CA GLU A 24 -4.41 -18.42 43.23
C GLU A 24 -3.52 -17.57 42.32
N ASP A 25 -2.76 -18.24 41.47
CA ASP A 25 -1.99 -17.59 40.42
C ASP A 25 -3.06 -16.94 39.52
N ASP A 26 -3.38 -15.68 39.80
CA ASP A 26 -4.17 -14.86 38.89
C ASP A 26 -3.28 -14.71 37.64
N ASP A 27 -3.42 -15.66 36.71
CA ASP A 27 -2.74 -15.64 35.43
C ASP A 27 -3.01 -14.28 34.80
N VAL A 28 -2.02 -13.39 34.86
CA VAL A 28 -2.10 -12.07 34.23
C VAL A 28 -2.12 -12.32 32.73
N VAL A 29 -3.31 -12.36 32.14
CA VAL A 29 -3.48 -12.44 30.70
C VAL A 29 -2.98 -11.12 30.11
N LEU A 30 -1.75 -11.14 29.62
CA LEU A 30 -1.18 -9.99 28.91
C LEU A 30 -1.96 -9.78 27.61
N PRO A 31 -2.27 -8.52 27.25
CA PRO A 31 -2.92 -8.25 25.98
C PRO A 31 -2.03 -8.71 24.81
N SER A 32 -2.61 -9.49 23.90
CA SER A 32 -1.94 -9.88 22.65
C SER A 32 -1.78 -8.66 21.74
N VAL A 33 -0.66 -8.60 21.05
CA VAL A 33 -0.47 -7.62 19.97
C VAL A 33 -1.25 -8.10 18.75
N GLU A 34 -1.94 -7.20 18.09
CA GLU A 34 -2.54 -7.42 16.78
C GLU A 34 -1.94 -6.40 15.81
N ALA A 35 -1.15 -6.87 14.85
CA ALA A 35 -0.54 -6.00 13.87
C ALA A 35 -1.54 -5.69 12.75
N GLY A 36 -1.50 -4.45 12.26
CA GLY A 36 -2.37 -4.04 11.17
C GLY A 36 -2.03 -2.66 10.64
N PHE A 37 -2.25 -2.48 9.34
CA PHE A 37 -2.19 -1.17 8.70
C PHE A 37 -3.21 -1.04 7.59
N THR A 38 -3.52 0.22 7.26
CA THR A 38 -4.15 0.62 6.01
C THR A 38 -3.24 1.65 5.31
N TYR A 39 -3.60 2.09 4.11
CA TYR A 39 -2.82 3.10 3.41
C TYR A 39 -3.69 3.97 2.49
N THR A 40 -3.19 5.15 2.16
CA THR A 40 -3.67 5.95 1.03
C THR A 40 -2.59 6.04 -0.03
N LEU A 41 -3.00 6.09 -1.30
CA LEU A 41 -2.10 6.18 -2.45
C LEU A 41 -2.42 7.45 -3.26
N ASN A 42 -1.41 8.29 -3.45
CA ASN A 42 -1.42 9.29 -4.51
C ASN A 42 -0.86 8.65 -5.79
N ILE A 43 -1.76 8.33 -6.72
CA ILE A 43 -1.42 7.57 -7.93
C ILE A 43 -0.51 8.36 -8.88
N ASP A 44 -0.61 9.68 -8.91
CA ASP A 44 0.17 10.55 -9.80
C ASP A 44 1.65 10.61 -9.42
N THR A 45 1.98 10.32 -8.16
CA THR A 45 3.34 10.44 -7.63
C THR A 45 3.90 9.13 -7.08
N GLY A 46 3.07 8.09 -6.92
CA GLY A 46 3.44 6.86 -6.22
C GLY A 46 3.64 7.04 -4.71
N THR A 47 3.16 8.15 -4.14
CA THR A 47 3.29 8.42 -2.70
C THR A 47 2.24 7.63 -1.93
N VAL A 48 2.70 6.75 -1.05
CA VAL A 48 1.89 5.95 -0.13
C VAL A 48 2.03 6.49 1.28
N THR A 49 0.91 6.80 1.92
CA THR A 49 0.87 7.14 3.35
C THR A 49 0.31 5.95 4.11
N PHE A 50 1.13 5.33 4.95
CA PHE A 50 0.72 4.20 5.78
C PHE A 50 0.06 4.69 7.07
N ILE A 51 -1.02 4.02 7.45
CA ILE A 51 -1.79 4.29 8.67
C ILE A 51 -1.75 3.03 9.52
N ASN A 52 -1.01 3.09 10.63
CA ASN A 52 -0.96 2.00 11.60
C ASN A 52 -2.30 1.89 12.34
N ILE A 53 -2.84 0.67 12.37
CA ILE A 53 -4.06 0.31 13.12
C ILE A 53 -3.78 -0.84 14.10
N SER A 54 -2.51 -1.03 14.47
CA SER A 54 -2.09 -2.11 15.35
C SER A 54 -2.62 -1.89 16.77
N GLU A 55 -3.07 -2.96 17.42
CA GLU A 55 -3.55 -2.93 18.80
C GLU A 55 -2.52 -3.47 19.78
N ASN A 56 -2.52 -2.90 20.99
CA ASN A 56 -1.65 -3.29 22.11
C ASN A 56 -0.13 -3.21 21.82
N ALA A 57 0.29 -2.41 20.84
CA ALA A 57 1.70 -2.21 20.45
C ALA A 57 2.21 -0.80 20.72
N ASN A 58 3.53 -0.65 20.78
CA ASN A 58 4.21 0.64 20.95
C ASN A 58 5.55 0.75 20.22
N ASN A 59 5.99 -0.30 19.54
CA ASN A 59 7.14 -0.26 18.63
C ASN A 59 6.76 -0.90 17.29
N TYR A 60 7.24 -0.32 16.19
CA TYR A 60 6.85 -0.67 14.84
C TYR A 60 8.09 -0.80 13.96
N GLU A 61 8.13 -1.86 13.16
CA GLU A 61 9.17 -2.11 12.17
C GLU A 61 8.48 -2.39 10.84
N TRP A 62 8.73 -1.52 9.86
CA TRP A 62 8.21 -1.62 8.51
C TRP A 62 9.29 -2.16 7.57
N ASP A 63 8.91 -3.11 6.72
CA ASP A 63 9.59 -3.46 5.48
C ASP A 63 8.68 -3.09 4.32
N PHE A 64 9.17 -2.24 3.43
CA PHE A 64 8.38 -1.72 2.32
C PHE A 64 8.41 -2.63 1.08
N GLY A 65 9.14 -3.76 1.13
CA GLY A 65 9.24 -4.70 0.01
C GLY A 65 10.12 -4.20 -1.15
N ASP A 66 10.73 -3.02 -1.03
CA ASP A 66 11.71 -2.45 -1.97
C ASP A 66 13.15 -2.44 -1.40
N GLY A 67 13.35 -3.10 -0.26
CA GLY A 67 14.63 -3.15 0.47
C GLY A 67 14.84 -1.98 1.43
N THR A 68 13.89 -1.05 1.55
CA THR A 68 13.91 0.02 2.56
C THR A 68 12.97 -0.28 3.73
N THR A 69 13.27 0.32 4.89
CA THR A 69 12.57 0.06 6.15
C THR A 69 12.24 1.36 6.89
N SER A 70 11.32 1.32 7.84
CA SER A 70 11.04 2.44 8.77
C SER A 70 10.66 1.94 10.16
N THR A 71 10.79 2.84 11.15
CA THR A 71 10.27 2.63 12.52
C THR A 71 9.27 3.70 12.93
N GLU A 72 8.82 4.53 11.99
CA GLU A 72 7.79 5.53 12.25
C GLU A 72 6.43 4.86 12.49
N ILE A 73 5.56 5.52 13.25
CA ILE A 73 4.20 5.01 13.48
C ILE A 73 3.41 5.00 12.17
N ASN A 74 3.43 6.11 11.43
CA ASN A 74 2.71 6.29 10.17
C ASN A 74 3.67 6.82 9.10
N PRO A 75 4.50 5.95 8.47
CA PRO A 75 5.49 6.41 7.50
C PRO A 75 4.85 6.86 6.19
N VAL A 76 5.53 7.77 5.50
CA VAL A 76 5.25 8.15 4.11
C VAL A 76 6.37 7.62 3.22
N LYS A 77 6.00 6.94 2.12
CA LYS A 77 6.93 6.30 1.21
C LYS A 77 6.57 6.62 -0.23
N ILE A 78 7.57 6.92 -1.05
CA ILE A 78 7.41 7.05 -2.50
C ILE A 78 7.90 5.75 -3.15
N TYR A 79 7.05 5.18 -3.99
CA TYR A 79 7.33 3.98 -4.79
C TYR A 79 7.46 4.32 -6.27
N SER A 80 8.15 3.46 -7.02
CA SER A 80 8.04 3.42 -8.48
C SER A 80 6.95 2.43 -8.91
N ASN A 81 6.68 2.33 -10.21
CA ASN A 81 5.75 1.32 -10.73
C ASN A 81 6.22 -0.08 -10.34
N GLY A 82 5.32 -0.89 -9.80
CA GLY A 82 5.64 -2.21 -9.31
C GLY A 82 4.61 -2.77 -8.34
N THR A 83 4.83 -4.01 -7.93
CA THR A 83 4.06 -4.67 -6.87
C THR A 83 5.00 -4.95 -5.71
N TYR A 84 4.56 -4.59 -4.50
CA TYR A 84 5.37 -4.63 -3.29
C TYR A 84 4.60 -5.34 -2.17
N THR A 85 5.25 -6.28 -1.49
CA THR A 85 4.73 -6.87 -0.25
C THR A 85 5.22 -6.03 0.92
N VAL A 86 4.31 -5.28 1.54
CA VAL A 86 4.62 -4.44 2.70
C VAL A 86 4.35 -5.22 3.97
N VAL A 87 5.32 -5.22 4.88
CA VAL A 87 5.28 -5.95 6.15
C VAL A 87 5.38 -4.96 7.30
N LEU A 88 4.45 -5.04 8.25
CA LEU A 88 4.50 -4.35 9.52
C LEU A 88 4.66 -5.37 10.64
N LYS A 89 5.73 -5.23 11.41
CA LYS A 89 5.91 -5.92 12.69
C LYS A 89 5.63 -4.96 13.84
N ALA A 90 4.59 -5.25 14.61
CA ALA A 90 4.23 -4.49 15.80
C ALA A 90 4.70 -5.23 17.05
N LYS A 91 5.23 -4.51 18.04
CA LYS A 91 5.74 -5.06 19.30
C LYS A 91 5.26 -4.23 20.48
N ASN A 92 5.08 -4.88 21.62
CA ASN A 92 4.80 -4.21 22.88
C ASN A 92 5.98 -4.29 23.88
N VAL A 93 5.89 -3.51 24.95
CA VAL A 93 6.94 -3.43 26.00
C VAL A 93 7.14 -4.75 26.76
N SER A 94 6.14 -5.63 26.77
CA SER A 94 6.22 -6.95 27.37
C SER A 94 6.91 -7.98 26.46
N GLY A 95 7.33 -7.58 25.26
CA GLY A 95 8.01 -8.42 24.30
C GLY A 95 7.10 -9.25 23.40
N ALA A 96 5.78 -9.12 23.52
CA ALA A 96 4.84 -9.72 22.57
C ALA A 96 4.92 -8.98 21.23
N SER A 97 4.70 -9.70 20.14
CA SER A 97 4.75 -9.15 18.79
C SER A 97 3.82 -9.88 17.85
N ASP A 98 3.35 -9.17 16.84
CA ASP A 98 2.60 -9.72 15.72
C ASP A 98 3.10 -9.12 14.39
N THR A 99 2.73 -9.72 13.27
CA THR A 99 3.15 -9.29 11.93
C THR A 99 1.97 -9.32 10.98
N PHE A 100 1.81 -8.23 10.25
CA PHE A 100 0.78 -8.06 9.23
C PHE A 100 1.43 -7.74 7.89
N GLU A 101 0.95 -8.39 6.83
CA GLU A 101 1.47 -8.25 5.48
C GLU A 101 0.34 -7.89 4.52
N SER A 102 0.60 -6.94 3.61
CA SER A 102 -0.30 -6.61 2.51
C SER A 102 0.49 -6.34 1.25
N GLU A 103 0.02 -6.88 0.14
CA GLU A 103 0.51 -6.51 -1.18
C GLU A 103 -0.12 -5.19 -1.63
N ILE A 104 0.70 -4.32 -2.23
CA ILE A 104 0.24 -3.09 -2.89
C ILE A 104 0.79 -3.04 -4.32
N THR A 105 -0.02 -2.59 -5.26
CA THR A 105 0.39 -2.33 -6.65
C THR A 105 0.40 -0.83 -6.91
N ILE A 106 1.50 -0.36 -7.46
CA ILE A 106 1.75 1.04 -7.80
C ILE A 106 1.82 1.16 -9.31
N LEU A 107 0.97 2.02 -9.87
CA LEU A 107 0.83 2.22 -11.31
C LEU A 107 0.67 3.73 -11.61
N ILE A 108 1.80 4.44 -11.65
CA ILE A 108 1.90 5.89 -11.87
C ILE A 108 1.64 6.23 -13.34
N PRO A 109 0.59 7.03 -13.65
CA PRO A 109 0.21 7.38 -15.01
C PRO A 109 1.37 7.98 -15.80
N GLU A 110 1.54 7.50 -17.02
CA GLU A 110 2.47 8.06 -17.99
C GLU A 110 1.84 9.22 -18.74
N ILE A 111 2.66 10.18 -19.16
CA ILE A 111 2.22 11.30 -19.99
C ILE A 111 2.42 10.98 -21.47
N ALA A 112 1.45 11.35 -22.30
CA ALA A 112 1.59 11.29 -23.74
C ALA A 112 2.69 12.25 -24.21
N THR A 113 3.66 11.73 -24.97
CA THR A 113 4.79 12.50 -25.55
C THR A 113 4.81 12.34 -27.07
N LEU A 114 5.57 13.22 -27.75
CA LEU A 114 5.83 13.08 -29.18
C LEU A 114 7.07 12.20 -29.42
N PRO A 115 7.07 11.34 -30.46
CA PRO A 115 5.92 11.01 -31.32
C PRO A 115 4.86 10.19 -30.57
N ILE A 116 3.57 10.48 -30.82
CA ILE A 116 2.46 9.75 -30.18
C ILE A 116 2.35 8.36 -30.80
N SER A 117 2.47 7.30 -29.99
CA SER A 117 2.35 5.90 -30.43
C SER A 117 1.02 5.23 -30.08
N PHE A 118 0.27 5.72 -29.08
CA PHE A 118 -0.92 5.07 -28.52
C PHE A 118 -0.68 3.72 -27.81
N ASP A 119 0.58 3.32 -27.64
CA ASP A 119 0.96 2.01 -27.09
C ASP A 119 1.36 2.05 -25.59
N GLY A 120 1.32 3.21 -24.94
CA GLY A 120 1.73 3.36 -23.54
C GLY A 120 0.82 2.58 -22.59
N GLU A 121 1.36 1.58 -21.90
CA GLU A 121 0.59 0.66 -21.04
C GLU A 121 -0.12 1.39 -19.89
N ASN A 122 0.44 2.50 -19.42
CA ASN A 122 -0.17 3.34 -18.40
C ASN A 122 -0.36 4.79 -18.85
N THR A 123 -0.43 5.02 -20.15
CA THR A 123 -0.71 6.34 -20.72
C THR A 123 -2.20 6.44 -21.04
N THR A 124 -2.86 7.49 -20.54
CA THR A 124 -4.21 7.82 -20.99
C THR A 124 -4.14 8.78 -22.18
N TYR A 125 -4.78 8.41 -23.29
CA TYR A 125 -4.82 9.21 -24.52
C TYR A 125 -6.19 9.85 -24.70
N ASP A 126 -6.55 10.75 -23.78
CA ASP A 126 -7.82 11.47 -23.86
C ASP A 126 -7.75 12.57 -24.91
N ALA A 127 -8.48 12.37 -26.02
CA ALA A 127 -8.70 13.42 -27.01
C ALA A 127 -9.95 14.22 -26.65
N THR A 128 -9.87 15.55 -26.74
CA THR A 128 -11.07 16.37 -26.76
C THR A 128 -11.59 16.44 -28.19
N THR A 129 -12.83 16.00 -28.41
CA THR A 129 -13.48 16.10 -29.72
C THR A 129 -14.45 17.29 -29.77
N PHE A 130 -14.72 17.78 -30.97
CA PHE A 130 -15.69 18.86 -31.18
C PHE A 130 -16.56 18.61 -32.41
N ASN A 131 -17.76 19.19 -32.38
CA ASN A 131 -18.76 19.15 -33.46
C ASN A 131 -19.13 17.73 -33.93
N GLY A 132 -19.24 16.78 -32.99
CA GLY A 132 -19.76 15.44 -33.23
C GLY A 132 -18.69 14.39 -33.57
N ALA A 133 -17.45 14.78 -33.81
CA ALA A 133 -16.35 13.82 -33.98
C ALA A 133 -16.22 12.91 -32.75
N ALA A 134 -15.84 11.66 -32.98
CA ALA A 134 -15.51 10.71 -31.93
C ALA A 134 -14.06 10.24 -32.08
N PHE A 135 -13.42 9.94 -30.96
CA PHE A 135 -12.06 9.43 -30.90
C PHE A 135 -12.02 8.19 -30.01
N THR A 136 -11.32 7.15 -30.45
CA THR A 136 -11.00 5.98 -29.63
C THR A 136 -9.59 5.48 -29.93
N VAL A 137 -8.98 4.76 -28.99
CA VAL A 137 -7.74 4.03 -29.24
C VAL A 137 -8.10 2.58 -29.56
N VAL A 138 -7.68 2.10 -30.73
CA VAL A 138 -7.98 0.75 -31.25
C VAL A 138 -6.70 0.01 -31.58
N ASP A 139 -6.76 -1.33 -31.66
CA ASP A 139 -5.68 -2.10 -32.28
C ASP A 139 -5.55 -1.69 -33.75
N ASN A 140 -4.31 -1.59 -34.24
CA ASN A 140 -4.05 -1.20 -35.62
C ASN A 140 -4.83 -2.10 -36.61
N PRO A 141 -5.83 -1.57 -37.35
CA PRO A 141 -6.69 -2.38 -38.21
C PRO A 141 -5.98 -2.86 -39.49
N ASP A 142 -4.82 -2.27 -39.83
CA ASP A 142 -4.00 -2.66 -40.98
C ASP A 142 -2.54 -2.80 -40.55
N VAL A 143 -2.14 -4.03 -40.20
CA VAL A 143 -0.77 -4.40 -39.82
C VAL A 143 0.14 -4.62 -41.03
N SER A 144 -0.02 -3.84 -42.09
CA SER A 144 0.81 -3.89 -43.29
C SER A 144 1.57 -2.58 -43.55
N GLY A 145 2.53 -2.61 -44.48
CA GLY A 145 3.31 -1.42 -44.84
C GLY A 145 4.25 -0.93 -43.73
N ALA A 146 4.21 0.37 -43.42
CA ALA A 146 5.15 1.01 -42.50
C ALA A 146 4.92 0.64 -41.01
N ASN A 147 3.73 0.15 -40.66
CA ASN A 147 3.36 -0.23 -39.29
C ASN A 147 3.00 -1.72 -39.24
N ALA A 148 3.96 -2.59 -39.59
CA ALA A 148 3.78 -4.04 -39.68
C ALA A 148 3.81 -4.78 -38.32
N VAL A 149 3.88 -4.03 -37.20
CA VAL A 149 3.94 -4.58 -35.84
C VAL A 149 2.57 -4.40 -35.18
N ALA A 150 2.20 -5.31 -34.28
CA ALA A 150 1.03 -5.13 -33.43
C ALA A 150 1.24 -3.87 -32.57
N SER A 151 0.43 -2.85 -32.83
CA SER A 151 0.40 -1.58 -32.12
C SER A 151 -1.03 -1.09 -32.02
N LYS A 152 -1.25 -0.03 -31.25
CA LYS A 152 -2.50 0.72 -31.23
C LYS A 152 -2.39 1.96 -32.09
N VAL A 153 -3.55 2.48 -32.48
CA VAL A 153 -3.70 3.72 -33.24
C VAL A 153 -4.90 4.50 -32.71
N GLY A 154 -4.88 5.81 -32.92
CA GLY A 154 -6.06 6.65 -32.72
C GLY A 154 -7.02 6.53 -33.90
N GLU A 155 -8.24 6.05 -33.65
CA GLU A 155 -9.35 6.08 -34.60
C GLU A 155 -10.19 7.34 -34.39
N ILE A 156 -10.38 8.11 -35.45
CA ILE A 156 -11.33 9.22 -35.50
C ILE A 156 -12.51 8.85 -36.40
N THR A 157 -13.73 8.97 -35.86
CA THR A 157 -14.97 8.88 -36.62
C THR A 157 -15.55 10.26 -36.86
N ASN A 158 -15.84 10.55 -38.13
CA ASN A 158 -16.44 11.81 -38.54
C ASN A 158 -17.99 11.75 -38.46
N SER A 159 -18.64 12.81 -37.98
CA SER A 159 -20.10 12.86 -37.82
C SER A 159 -20.85 13.44 -39.03
N GLY A 160 -20.11 14.02 -39.97
CA GLY A 160 -20.61 14.68 -41.17
C GLY A 160 -20.73 16.20 -41.05
N ALA A 161 -20.21 16.81 -39.97
CA ALA A 161 -20.22 18.25 -39.82
C ALA A 161 -19.22 18.93 -40.78
N GLN A 162 -19.49 20.20 -41.12
CA GLN A 162 -18.62 20.98 -42.01
C GLN A 162 -17.21 21.18 -41.43
N PHE A 163 -17.12 21.33 -40.10
CA PHE A 163 -15.87 21.43 -39.35
C PHE A 163 -16.01 20.65 -38.06
N GLU A 164 -15.20 19.62 -37.91
CA GLU A 164 -15.14 18.77 -36.73
C GLU A 164 -13.73 18.18 -36.62
N GLY A 165 -13.41 17.66 -35.45
CA GLY A 165 -12.09 17.10 -35.21
C GLY A 165 -11.83 16.86 -33.75
N PHE A 166 -10.55 16.76 -33.42
CA PHE A 166 -10.08 16.51 -32.08
C PHE A 166 -8.77 17.26 -31.84
N TYR A 167 -8.43 17.42 -30.57
CA TYR A 167 -7.09 17.81 -30.14
C TYR A 167 -6.69 17.01 -28.90
N PHE A 168 -5.37 16.89 -28.68
CA PHE A 168 -4.80 16.32 -27.48
C PHE A 168 -4.11 17.41 -26.67
N ASP A 169 -4.27 17.35 -25.36
CA ASP A 169 -3.40 18.06 -24.45
C ASP A 169 -2.18 17.17 -24.18
N LEU A 170 -0.98 17.65 -24.52
CA LEU A 170 0.24 16.96 -24.14
C LEU A 170 0.45 17.13 -22.63
N GLY A 171 0.79 16.04 -21.94
CA GLY A 171 1.05 16.08 -20.49
C GLY A 171 2.29 16.89 -20.10
N ALA A 172 3.09 17.33 -21.07
CA ALA A 172 4.19 18.27 -20.89
C ALA A 172 4.26 19.27 -22.07
N PRO A 173 4.82 20.47 -21.85
CA PRO A 173 5.07 21.42 -22.93
C PRO A 173 5.96 20.81 -24.01
N LEU A 174 5.63 21.09 -25.26
CA LEU A 174 6.46 20.67 -26.39
C LEU A 174 7.80 21.41 -26.38
N ASP A 175 8.90 20.66 -26.23
CA ASP A 175 10.25 21.20 -26.33
C ASP A 175 10.69 21.26 -27.80
N LEU A 176 10.68 22.46 -28.38
CA LEU A 176 11.17 22.74 -29.74
C LEU A 176 12.60 23.30 -29.75
N SER A 177 13.29 23.33 -28.61
CA SER A 177 14.65 23.86 -28.52
C SER A 177 15.69 22.96 -29.18
N THR A 178 15.39 21.66 -29.30
CA THR A 178 16.19 20.69 -30.05
C THR A 178 15.50 20.35 -31.37
N LYS A 179 16.23 20.37 -32.48
CA LYS A 179 15.70 20.21 -33.85
C LYS A 179 15.30 18.78 -34.23
N ASN A 180 15.20 17.85 -33.28
CA ASN A 180 15.04 16.43 -33.57
C ASN A 180 13.62 15.99 -33.19
N LEU A 181 12.66 16.29 -34.07
CA LEU A 181 11.50 15.43 -34.28
C LEU A 181 11.85 14.37 -35.33
#